data_AF-A0A936VWT1-F1
#
_entry.id   AF-A0A936VWT1-F1
#
_cell.length_a   1.000
_cell.length_b   1.000
_cell.length_c   1.000
_cell.angle_alpha   90.00
_cell.angle_beta   90.00
_cell.angle_gamma   90.00
#
_symmetry.space_group_name_H-M   'P 1'
#
loop_
_entity.id
_entity.type
_entity.pdbx_description
1 polymer ?
#
loop_
_entity_poly.entity_id
_entity_poly.type
_entity_poly.pdbx_seq_one_letter_code
_entity_poly.pdbx_strand_id
1 'polypeptide(L)'
;MELTKAAIKNHEEIFPNHISTLQKTDPEFIELFDNWAFDEVISQSKLDTKTRMIMILASTIGSQALSEYKIMLGASMNVGLTPIEIKEILYQAVPYVGIAKAFDFIHTTNQVLQSKGIALPLENQSTTTSNDRHEKGLQLEKEIFGEMIDEMYQQSPKEQLHIQHFLTANCFGDYYTRNGLDIKTRELVTLSILIALGGTEPQIKGHIQGNANIGNDKEKMLDVITQLLPYVGYPRTLNAIKCLNEVITN
;
A
#
# COMPACT_ATOMS: atom_id res chain seq x y z
N MET A 1 14.05 -28.72 -8.24
CA MET A 1 14.19 -28.88 -6.78
C MET A 1 12.81 -29.38 -6.33
N GLU A 2 12.36 -29.21 -5.08
CA GLU A 2 10.95 -29.39 -4.72
C GLU A 2 10.52 -28.16 -3.90
N LEU A 3 9.21 -27.86 -3.84
CA LEU A 3 8.68 -26.80 -2.99
C LEU A 3 8.97 -27.10 -1.51
N THR A 4 9.39 -26.10 -0.75
CA THR A 4 9.58 -26.25 0.69
C THR A 4 8.22 -26.38 1.39
N LYS A 5 8.21 -27.02 2.57
CA LYS A 5 6.99 -27.16 3.38
C LYS A 5 6.42 -25.80 3.79
N ALA A 6 7.27 -24.81 4.02
CA ALA A 6 6.86 -23.46 4.39
C ALA A 6 6.25 -22.73 3.18
N ALA A 7 6.83 -22.85 1.99
CA ALA A 7 6.26 -22.30 0.76
C ALA A 7 4.86 -22.85 0.49
N ILE A 8 4.70 -24.17 0.55
CA ILE A 8 3.39 -24.84 0.38
C ILE A 8 2.38 -24.32 1.40
N LYS A 9 2.75 -24.29 2.69
CA LYS A 9 1.87 -23.83 3.77
C LYS A 9 1.42 -22.39 3.56
N ASN A 10 2.36 -21.48 3.29
CA ASN A 10 2.09 -20.06 3.17
C ASN A 10 1.32 -19.73 1.88
N HIS A 11 1.58 -20.46 0.78
CA HIS A 11 0.79 -20.35 -0.44
C HIS A 11 -0.66 -20.83 -0.20
N GLU A 12 -0.85 -22.01 0.40
CA GLU A 12 -2.18 -22.59 0.68
C GLU A 12 -3.01 -21.71 1.62
N GLU A 13 -2.37 -20.98 2.54
CA GLU A 13 -3.04 -20.03 3.44
C GLU A 13 -3.78 -18.93 2.67
N ILE A 14 -3.18 -18.37 1.62
CA ILE A 14 -3.75 -17.27 0.83
C ILE A 14 -4.50 -17.76 -0.42
N PHE A 15 -4.13 -18.92 -0.97
CA PHE A 15 -4.70 -19.50 -2.18
C PHE A 15 -5.14 -20.96 -1.96
N PRO A 16 -6.16 -21.20 -1.09
CA PRO A 16 -6.57 -22.55 -0.75
C PRO A 16 -7.07 -23.34 -1.97
N ASN A 17 -6.56 -24.55 -2.15
CA ASN A 17 -6.83 -25.46 -3.28
C ASN A 17 -6.56 -24.84 -4.67
N HIS A 18 -5.74 -23.80 -4.75
CA HIS A 18 -5.35 -23.20 -6.01
C HIS A 18 -4.01 -23.77 -6.48
N ILE A 19 -3.93 -24.08 -7.77
CA ILE A 19 -2.67 -24.41 -8.43
C ILE A 19 -2.44 -23.36 -9.51
N SER A 20 -1.29 -22.68 -9.43
CA SER A 20 -0.89 -21.68 -10.43
C SER A 20 -0.96 -22.28 -11.83
N THR A 21 -1.54 -21.55 -12.78
CA THR A 21 -1.52 -21.97 -14.19
C THR A 21 -0.09 -22.00 -14.74
N LEU A 22 0.82 -21.20 -14.17
CA LEU A 22 2.23 -21.19 -14.53
C LEU A 22 2.96 -22.45 -14.09
N GLN A 23 2.45 -23.22 -13.12
CA GLN A 23 3.00 -24.55 -12.81
C GLN A 23 2.94 -25.49 -14.03
N LYS A 24 2.01 -25.26 -14.96
CA LYS A 24 1.87 -26.07 -16.18
C LYS A 24 2.79 -25.62 -17.30
N THR A 25 3.11 -24.33 -17.37
CA THR A 25 3.88 -23.75 -18.48
C THR A 25 5.35 -23.51 -18.12
N ASP A 26 5.62 -23.17 -16.85
CA ASP A 26 6.91 -22.73 -16.33
C ASP A 26 7.20 -23.37 -14.94
N PRO A 27 7.14 -24.71 -14.80
CA PRO A 27 7.19 -25.39 -13.50
C PRO A 27 8.47 -25.13 -12.70
N GLU A 28 9.63 -25.08 -13.36
CA GLU A 28 10.91 -24.79 -12.69
C GLU A 28 10.92 -23.37 -12.13
N PHE A 29 10.38 -22.41 -12.89
CA PHE A 29 10.34 -21.01 -12.48
C PHE A 29 9.40 -20.81 -11.29
N ILE A 30 8.21 -21.40 -11.32
CA ILE A 30 7.26 -21.30 -10.20
C ILE A 30 7.80 -21.95 -8.95
N GLU A 31 8.48 -23.08 -9.06
CA GLU A 31 9.11 -23.70 -7.90
C GLU A 31 10.19 -22.81 -7.28
N LEU A 32 11.04 -22.17 -8.10
CA LEU A 32 12.03 -21.21 -7.64
C LEU A 32 11.37 -19.99 -6.99
N PHE A 33 10.38 -19.41 -7.67
CA PHE A 33 9.69 -18.21 -7.21
C PHE A 33 8.92 -18.46 -5.92
N ASP A 34 8.20 -19.57 -5.81
CA ASP A 34 7.38 -19.86 -4.63
C ASP A 34 8.25 -20.15 -3.40
N ASN A 35 9.35 -20.89 -3.57
CA ASN A 35 10.33 -21.07 -2.48
C ASN A 35 10.89 -19.73 -2.00
N TRP A 36 11.20 -18.82 -2.92
CA TRP A 36 11.72 -17.52 -2.53
C TRP A 36 10.64 -16.59 -1.92
N ALA A 37 9.52 -16.39 -2.60
CA ALA A 37 8.49 -15.43 -2.22
C ALA A 37 7.58 -15.91 -1.09
N PHE A 38 7.28 -17.22 -1.01
CA PHE A 38 6.39 -17.81 -0.01
C PHE A 38 7.12 -18.57 1.10
N ASP A 39 8.45 -18.65 1.11
CA ASP A 39 9.22 -19.14 2.27
C ASP A 39 10.28 -18.13 2.68
N GLU A 40 11.33 -17.96 1.88
CA GLU A 40 12.51 -17.19 2.27
C GLU A 40 12.16 -15.74 2.65
N VAL A 41 11.45 -15.01 1.79
CA VAL A 41 11.04 -13.62 2.05
C VAL A 41 10.11 -13.51 3.26
N ILE A 42 9.18 -14.45 3.44
CA ILE A 42 8.26 -14.46 4.59
C ILE A 42 9.05 -14.70 5.89
N SER A 43 10.03 -15.61 5.86
CA SER A 43 10.85 -15.94 7.03
C SER A 43 11.65 -14.77 7.58
N GLN A 44 11.92 -13.75 6.75
CA GLN A 44 12.68 -12.55 7.10
C GLN A 44 11.82 -11.41 7.61
N SER A 45 10.52 -11.61 7.83
CA SER A 45 9.58 -10.58 8.25
C SER A 45 8.73 -10.99 9.44
N LYS A 46 8.37 -10.02 10.28
CA LYS A 46 7.45 -10.21 11.42
C LYS A 46 6.02 -9.74 11.12
N LEU A 47 5.72 -9.32 9.89
CA LEU A 47 4.37 -8.93 9.51
C LEU A 47 3.43 -10.14 9.50
N ASP A 48 2.25 -9.97 10.12
CA ASP A 48 1.17 -10.93 9.99
C ASP A 48 0.64 -10.98 8.54
N THR A 49 0.02 -12.11 8.17
CA THR A 49 -0.46 -12.36 6.81
C THR A 49 -1.41 -11.26 6.32
N LYS A 50 -2.31 -10.75 7.16
CA LYS A 50 -3.26 -9.71 6.77
C LYS A 50 -2.53 -8.41 6.42
N THR A 51 -1.63 -7.94 7.28
CA THR A 51 -0.81 -6.74 7.01
C THR A 51 0.02 -6.92 5.73
N ARG A 52 0.63 -8.08 5.53
CA ARG A 52 1.39 -8.39 4.29
C ARG A 52 0.54 -8.24 3.04
N MET A 53 -0.67 -8.81 3.06
CA MET A 53 -1.59 -8.72 1.93
C MET A 53 -2.05 -7.30 1.63
N ILE A 54 -2.27 -6.46 2.65
CA ILE A 54 -2.57 -5.03 2.48
C ILE A 54 -1.42 -4.34 1.71
N MET A 55 -0.16 -4.55 2.12
CA MET A 55 1.01 -3.92 1.49
C MET A 55 1.24 -4.41 0.06
N ILE A 56 1.09 -5.72 -0.18
CA ILE A 56 1.21 -6.33 -1.51
C ILE A 56 0.12 -5.80 -2.44
N LEU A 57 -1.13 -5.72 -1.97
CA LEU A 57 -2.23 -5.18 -2.76
C LEU A 57 -1.98 -3.70 -3.12
N ALA A 58 -1.49 -2.90 -2.17
CA ALA A 58 -1.10 -1.52 -2.40
C ALA A 58 0.04 -1.39 -3.44
N SER A 59 1.05 -2.26 -3.39
CA SER A 59 2.18 -2.24 -4.32
C SER A 59 1.79 -2.64 -5.74
N THR A 60 0.88 -3.60 -5.92
CA THR A 60 0.37 -3.97 -7.27
C THR A 60 -0.38 -2.81 -7.94
N ILE A 61 -1.07 -1.95 -7.16
CA ILE A 61 -1.65 -0.70 -7.67
C ILE A 61 -0.54 0.28 -8.07
N GLY A 62 0.45 0.52 -7.21
CA GLY A 62 1.58 1.41 -7.53
C GLY A 62 2.35 0.97 -8.79
N SER A 63 2.54 -0.33 -8.96
CA SER A 63 3.19 -0.95 -10.12
C SER A 63 2.32 -1.01 -11.38
N GLN A 64 1.03 -0.65 -11.30
CA GLN A 64 0.06 -0.76 -12.41
C GLN A 64 -0.13 -2.21 -12.91
N ALA A 65 0.01 -3.18 -12.01
CA ALA A 65 -0.06 -4.61 -12.30
C ALA A 65 -1.48 -5.15 -12.12
N LEU A 66 -2.42 -4.78 -13.00
CA LEU A 66 -3.84 -5.10 -12.84
C LEU A 66 -4.14 -6.61 -12.77
N SER A 67 -3.47 -7.42 -13.59
CA SER A 67 -3.65 -8.89 -13.59
C SER A 67 -3.24 -9.49 -12.25
N GLU A 68 -2.08 -9.07 -11.72
CA GLU A 68 -1.57 -9.52 -10.43
C GLU A 68 -2.45 -9.02 -9.28
N TYR A 69 -2.89 -7.76 -9.34
CA TYR A 69 -3.83 -7.19 -8.39
C TYR A 69 -5.11 -8.03 -8.30
N LYS A 70 -5.66 -8.51 -9.42
CA LYS A 70 -6.87 -9.32 -9.40
C LYS A 70 -6.67 -10.65 -8.67
N ILE A 71 -5.51 -11.28 -8.85
CA ILE A 71 -5.12 -12.51 -8.15
C ILE A 71 -4.99 -12.22 -6.65
N MET A 72 -4.22 -11.17 -6.31
CA MET A 72 -3.95 -10.77 -4.92
C MET A 72 -5.16 -10.22 -4.18
N LEU A 73 -6.13 -9.65 -4.89
CA LEU A 73 -7.42 -9.27 -4.33
C LEU A 73 -8.19 -10.51 -3.85
N GLY A 74 -8.18 -11.59 -4.63
CA GLY A 74 -8.76 -12.87 -4.23
C GLY A 74 -8.10 -13.43 -2.97
N ALA A 75 -6.76 -13.49 -2.96
CA ALA A 75 -5.98 -13.94 -1.80
C ALA A 75 -6.24 -13.09 -0.55
N SER A 76 -6.24 -11.77 -0.70
CA SER A 76 -6.52 -10.82 0.38
C SER A 76 -7.86 -11.11 1.07
N MET A 77 -8.91 -11.42 0.30
CA MET A 77 -10.22 -11.75 0.86
C MET A 77 -10.23 -13.10 1.58
N ASN A 78 -9.42 -14.08 1.13
CA ASN A 78 -9.32 -15.38 1.79
C ASN A 78 -8.72 -15.28 3.20
N VAL A 79 -7.85 -14.29 3.43
CA VAL A 79 -7.25 -14.01 4.75
C VAL A 79 -7.95 -12.90 5.53
N GLY A 80 -9.19 -12.56 5.14
CA GLY A 80 -10.07 -11.72 5.95
C GLY A 80 -9.89 -10.21 5.78
N LEU A 81 -9.32 -9.74 4.67
CA LEU A 81 -9.48 -8.32 4.30
C LEU A 81 -10.94 -8.07 3.90
N THR A 82 -11.54 -7.08 4.55
CA THR A 82 -12.92 -6.67 4.29
C THR A 82 -13.02 -5.88 2.98
N PRO A 83 -14.21 -5.84 2.36
CA PRO A 83 -14.46 -5.00 1.19
C PRO A 83 -14.17 -3.51 1.45
N ILE A 84 -14.39 -3.04 2.68
CA ILE A 84 -14.09 -1.66 3.10
C ILE A 84 -12.58 -1.45 3.09
N GLU A 85 -11.79 -2.29 3.77
CA GLU A 85 -10.32 -2.17 3.79
C GLU A 85 -9.75 -2.17 2.37
N ILE A 86 -10.22 -3.07 1.50
CA ILE A 86 -9.80 -3.13 0.09
C ILE A 86 -10.10 -1.83 -0.66
N LYS A 87 -11.29 -1.26 -0.46
CA LYS A 87 -11.67 0.02 -1.09
C LYS A 87 -10.85 1.17 -0.54
N GLU A 88 -10.55 1.18 0.75
CA GLU A 88 -9.72 2.21 1.36
C GLU A 88 -8.27 2.16 0.87
N ILE A 89 -7.70 0.97 0.62
CA ILE A 89 -6.38 0.84 -0.06
C ILE A 89 -6.43 1.48 -1.45
N LEU A 90 -7.48 1.22 -2.23
CA LEU A 90 -7.64 1.79 -3.57
C LEU A 90 -7.80 3.31 -3.54
N TYR A 91 -8.64 3.82 -2.65
CA TYR A 91 -8.87 5.25 -2.51
C TYR A 91 -7.62 5.97 -2.03
N GLN A 92 -6.90 5.38 -1.08
CA GLN A 92 -5.59 5.87 -0.61
C GLN A 92 -4.57 5.98 -1.74
N ALA A 93 -4.66 5.14 -2.79
CA ALA A 93 -3.75 5.21 -3.92
C ALA A 93 -4.01 6.40 -4.87
N VAL A 94 -5.22 6.95 -4.91
CA VAL A 94 -5.63 7.97 -5.89
C VAL A 94 -4.74 9.23 -5.86
N PRO A 95 -4.39 9.82 -4.70
CA PRO A 95 -3.50 10.98 -4.64
C PRO A 95 -2.09 10.72 -5.20
N TYR A 96 -1.64 9.46 -5.21
CA TYR A 96 -0.27 9.10 -5.56
C TYR A 96 -0.15 8.61 -7.00
N VAL A 97 -1.07 7.73 -7.44
CA VAL A 97 -1.04 7.20 -8.81
C VAL A 97 -1.92 8.00 -9.78
N GLY A 98 -2.84 8.80 -9.26
CA GLY A 98 -3.83 9.55 -10.05
C GLY A 98 -5.05 8.69 -10.42
N ILE A 99 -6.20 9.35 -10.58
CA ILE A 99 -7.48 8.66 -10.84
C ILE A 99 -7.48 7.84 -12.13
N ALA A 100 -6.80 8.32 -13.19
CA ALA A 100 -6.73 7.61 -14.47
C ALA A 100 -6.13 6.21 -14.32
N LYS A 101 -5.12 6.07 -13.45
CA LYS A 101 -4.45 4.80 -13.15
C LYS A 101 -5.25 3.94 -12.17
N ALA A 102 -5.91 4.55 -11.20
CA ALA A 102 -6.71 3.84 -10.19
C ALA A 102 -8.06 3.33 -10.72
N PHE A 103 -8.58 3.92 -11.81
CA PHE A 103 -9.94 3.68 -12.30
C PHE A 103 -10.24 2.22 -12.64
N ASP A 104 -9.31 1.55 -13.33
CA ASP A 104 -9.48 0.14 -13.74
C ASP A 104 -9.43 -0.82 -12.55
N PHE A 105 -8.61 -0.50 -11.55
CA PHE A 105 -8.55 -1.26 -10.30
C PHE A 105 -9.86 -1.13 -9.51
N ILE A 106 -10.46 0.07 -9.46
CA ILE A 106 -11.77 0.30 -8.81
C ILE A 106 -12.87 -0.55 -9.46
N HIS A 107 -12.90 -0.59 -10.80
CA HIS A 107 -13.86 -1.39 -11.56
C HIS A 107 -13.65 -2.89 -11.36
N THR A 108 -12.40 -3.34 -11.46
CA THR A 108 -12.03 -4.75 -11.24
C THR A 108 -12.44 -5.21 -9.85
N THR A 109 -12.21 -4.39 -8.83
CA THR A 109 -12.65 -4.68 -7.46
C THR A 109 -14.15 -4.74 -7.34
N ASN A 110 -14.90 -3.82 -7.96
CA ASN A 110 -16.36 -3.89 -7.96
C ASN A 110 -16.86 -5.20 -8.57
N GLN A 111 -16.31 -5.61 -9.70
CA GLN A 111 -16.68 -6.86 -10.37
C GLN A 111 -16.40 -8.07 -9.49
N VAL A 112 -15.22 -8.11 -8.83
CA VAL A 112 -14.86 -9.21 -7.91
C VAL A 112 -15.80 -9.25 -6.70
N LEU A 113 -16.08 -8.10 -6.08
CA LEU A 113 -17.01 -8.01 -4.94
C LEU A 113 -18.42 -8.50 -5.34
N GLN A 114 -18.95 -8.01 -6.46
CA GLN A 114 -20.27 -8.42 -6.96
C GLN A 114 -20.30 -9.92 -7.32
N SER A 115 -19.24 -10.47 -7.92
CA SER A 115 -19.14 -11.90 -8.21
C SER A 115 -19.16 -12.79 -6.96
N LYS A 116 -18.78 -12.23 -5.81
CA LYS A 116 -18.83 -12.87 -4.48
C LYS A 116 -20.12 -12.53 -3.71
N GLY A 117 -21.12 -11.92 -4.36
CA GLY A 117 -22.41 -11.60 -3.76
C GLY A 117 -22.41 -10.39 -2.83
N ILE A 118 -21.35 -9.57 -2.85
CA ILE A 118 -21.25 -8.37 -2.02
C ILE A 118 -21.95 -7.21 -2.73
N ALA A 119 -22.99 -6.68 -2.09
CA ALA A 119 -23.76 -5.56 -2.62
C ALA A 119 -22.95 -4.25 -2.60
N LEU A 120 -23.17 -3.41 -3.60
CA LEU A 120 -22.63 -2.07 -3.71
C LEU A 120 -23.79 -1.05 -3.75
N PRO A 121 -23.64 0.17 -3.20
CA PRO A 121 -22.43 0.71 -2.58
C PRO A 121 -22.13 0.12 -1.20
N LEU A 122 -20.84 0.11 -0.81
CA LEU A 122 -20.43 -0.17 0.57
C LEU A 122 -20.78 1.03 1.47
N GLU A 123 -20.73 0.81 2.79
CA GLU A 123 -20.95 1.86 3.79
C GLU A 123 -19.94 3.02 3.66
N ASN A 124 -20.42 4.26 3.79
CA ASN A 124 -19.59 5.45 3.67
C ASN A 124 -18.58 5.56 4.84
N GLN A 125 -17.31 5.77 4.50
CA GLN A 125 -16.21 5.94 5.46
C GLN A 125 -15.68 7.39 5.56
N SER A 126 -16.26 8.33 4.83
CA SER A 126 -15.84 9.74 4.91
C SER A 126 -16.14 10.35 6.29
N THR A 127 -15.20 11.14 6.79
CA THR A 127 -15.28 11.87 8.07
C THR A 127 -15.28 13.38 7.89
N THR A 128 -15.31 13.83 6.63
CA THR A 128 -15.15 15.21 6.19
C THR A 128 -16.23 15.59 5.17
N THR A 129 -16.35 16.88 4.92
CA THR A 129 -17.21 17.54 3.96
C THR A 129 -16.39 18.54 3.16
N SER A 130 -16.97 19.16 2.12
CA SER A 130 -16.29 20.23 1.38
C SER A 130 -15.89 21.42 2.25
N ASN A 131 -16.58 21.65 3.37
CA ASN A 131 -16.40 22.83 4.21
C ASN A 131 -15.29 22.65 5.25
N ASP A 132 -15.02 21.42 5.71
CA ASP A 132 -14.09 21.12 6.82
C ASP A 132 -12.91 20.22 6.42
N ARG A 133 -12.88 19.70 5.18
CA ARG A 133 -11.77 18.86 4.69
C ARG A 133 -10.39 19.53 4.76
N HIS A 134 -10.30 20.84 4.53
CA HIS A 134 -9.01 21.54 4.65
C HIS A 134 -8.54 21.61 6.10
N GLU A 135 -9.42 22.02 7.02
CA GLU A 135 -9.11 22.11 8.45
C GLU A 135 -8.72 20.76 9.06
N LYS A 136 -9.56 19.73 8.86
CA LYS A 136 -9.30 18.38 9.37
C LYS A 136 -8.08 17.74 8.70
N GLY A 137 -7.90 17.99 7.40
CA GLY A 137 -6.72 17.56 6.67
C GLY A 137 -5.45 18.17 7.24
N LEU A 138 -5.45 19.48 7.51
CA LEU A 138 -4.29 20.19 8.07
C LEU A 138 -3.94 19.70 9.47
N GLN A 139 -4.96 19.45 10.30
CA GLN A 139 -4.77 18.90 11.64
C GLN A 139 -4.05 17.55 11.57
N LEU A 140 -4.53 16.63 10.72
CA LEU A 140 -3.93 15.31 10.58
C LEU A 140 -2.54 15.37 9.91
N GLU A 141 -2.38 16.19 8.89
CA GLU A 141 -1.09 16.37 8.20
C GLU A 141 -0.01 16.86 9.18
N LYS A 142 -0.35 17.82 10.07
CA LYS A 142 0.55 18.28 11.13
C LYS A 142 0.79 17.24 12.22
N GLU A 143 -0.19 16.39 12.53
CA GLU A 143 0.02 15.26 13.46
C GLU A 143 1.09 14.29 12.94
N ILE A 144 1.09 14.03 11.62
CA ILE A 144 2.03 13.10 10.99
C ILE A 144 3.39 13.74 10.74
N PHE A 145 3.43 14.96 10.18
CA PHE A 145 4.64 15.58 9.66
C PHE A 145 5.18 16.74 10.51
N GLY A 146 4.41 17.23 11.47
CA GLY A 146 4.84 18.29 12.39
C GLY A 146 4.92 19.68 11.75
N GLU A 147 5.82 20.51 12.31
CA GLU A 147 5.94 21.94 11.97
C GLU A 147 6.43 22.20 10.53
N MET A 148 7.02 21.20 9.86
CA MET A 148 7.48 21.33 8.47
C MET A 148 6.34 21.71 7.51
N ILE A 149 5.09 21.39 7.87
CA ILE A 149 3.92 21.75 7.07
C ILE A 149 3.73 23.27 7.03
N ASP A 150 3.94 23.97 8.15
CA ASP A 150 3.87 25.43 8.16
C ASP A 150 4.97 26.05 7.30
N GLU A 151 6.18 25.48 7.34
CA GLU A 151 7.30 25.89 6.48
C GLU A 151 6.98 25.66 5.00
N MET A 152 6.40 24.51 4.64
CA MET A 152 5.98 24.22 3.26
C MET A 152 4.99 25.26 2.74
N TYR A 153 4.02 25.68 3.56
CA TYR A 153 3.08 26.74 3.19
C TYR A 153 3.78 28.11 3.03
N GLN A 154 4.66 28.47 3.95
CA GLN A 154 5.39 29.76 3.93
C GLN A 154 6.36 29.87 2.76
N GLN A 155 7.02 28.76 2.39
CA GLN A 155 8.01 28.71 1.32
C GLN A 155 7.39 28.50 -0.06
N SER A 156 6.12 28.10 -0.13
CA SER A 156 5.44 27.88 -1.41
C SER A 156 5.22 29.20 -2.15
N PRO A 157 5.64 29.30 -3.43
CA PRO A 157 5.32 30.45 -4.26
C PRO A 157 3.80 30.68 -4.32
N LYS A 158 3.38 31.95 -4.35
CA LYS A 158 1.97 32.33 -4.26
C LYS A 158 1.11 31.66 -5.34
N GLU A 159 1.64 31.53 -6.55
CA GLU A 159 1.00 30.89 -7.68
C GLU A 159 0.88 29.36 -7.54
N GLN A 160 1.67 28.74 -6.65
CA GLN A 160 1.66 27.29 -6.39
C GLN A 160 0.89 26.93 -5.11
N LEU A 161 0.55 27.91 -4.27
CA LEU A 161 -0.10 27.68 -2.97
C LEU A 161 -1.40 26.87 -3.08
N HIS A 162 -2.12 26.99 -4.19
CA HIS A 162 -3.31 26.20 -4.47
C HIS A 162 -3.03 24.68 -4.46
N ILE A 163 -1.84 24.25 -4.89
CA ILE A 163 -1.42 22.84 -4.82
C ILE A 163 -1.24 22.39 -3.37
N GLN A 164 -0.69 23.23 -2.49
CA GLN A 164 -0.59 22.90 -1.06
C GLN A 164 -1.98 22.79 -0.42
N HIS A 165 -2.89 23.72 -0.75
CA HIS A 165 -4.28 23.62 -0.31
C HIS A 165 -4.96 22.35 -0.82
N PHE A 166 -4.69 21.92 -2.05
CA PHE A 166 -5.20 20.64 -2.57
C PHE A 166 -4.57 19.45 -1.88
N LEU A 167 -3.26 19.46 -1.60
CA LEU A 167 -2.60 18.40 -0.86
C LEU A 167 -3.24 18.23 0.53
N THR A 168 -3.33 19.31 1.30
CA THR A 168 -3.97 19.29 2.63
C THR A 168 -5.44 18.90 2.56
N ALA A 169 -6.24 19.55 1.70
CA ALA A 169 -7.68 19.34 1.70
C ALA A 169 -8.10 18.04 1.01
N ASN A 170 -7.48 17.69 -0.12
CA ASN A 170 -7.83 16.49 -0.88
C ASN A 170 -7.06 15.29 -0.36
N CYS A 171 -5.72 15.29 -0.41
CA CYS A 171 -4.94 14.13 0.00
C CYS A 171 -5.20 13.79 1.47
N PHE A 172 -4.94 14.72 2.39
CA PHE A 172 -5.13 14.44 3.81
C PHE A 172 -6.59 14.48 4.23
N GLY A 173 -7.32 15.53 3.85
CA GLY A 173 -8.72 15.73 4.26
C GLY A 173 -9.73 14.76 3.64
N ASP A 174 -9.61 14.39 2.36
CA ASP A 174 -10.61 13.48 1.74
C ASP A 174 -10.21 12.01 1.86
N TYR A 175 -8.91 11.68 1.87
CA TYR A 175 -8.44 10.28 1.84
C TYR A 175 -7.89 9.79 3.18
N TYR A 176 -7.00 10.54 3.85
CA TYR A 176 -6.37 10.06 5.09
C TYR A 176 -7.30 10.04 6.29
N THR A 177 -8.20 11.02 6.43
CA THR A 177 -9.10 11.07 7.60
C THR A 177 -10.21 10.02 7.55
N ARG A 178 -10.35 9.28 6.44
CA ARG A 178 -11.42 8.29 6.26
C ARG A 178 -11.28 7.14 7.26
N ASN A 179 -12.42 6.61 7.68
CA ASN A 179 -12.50 5.36 8.43
C ASN A 179 -12.13 4.16 7.55
N GLY A 180 -12.11 2.96 8.14
CA GLY A 180 -11.86 1.70 7.42
C GLY A 180 -10.40 1.25 7.38
N LEU A 181 -9.44 2.16 7.54
CA LEU A 181 -8.04 1.88 7.87
C LEU A 181 -7.56 2.88 8.92
N ASP A 182 -6.83 2.41 9.93
CA ASP A 182 -6.16 3.30 10.87
C ASP A 182 -4.98 4.03 10.23
N ILE A 183 -4.53 5.10 10.88
CA ILE A 183 -3.50 5.99 10.31
C ILE A 183 -2.15 5.30 10.12
N LYS A 184 -1.77 4.39 11.03
CA LYS A 184 -0.52 3.61 10.94
C LYS A 184 -0.53 2.73 9.71
N THR A 185 -1.67 2.08 9.43
CA THR A 185 -1.84 1.24 8.25
C THR A 185 -1.88 2.08 6.99
N ARG A 186 -2.56 3.22 6.98
CA ARG A 186 -2.61 4.14 5.82
C ARG A 186 -1.23 4.63 5.40
N GLU A 187 -0.39 5.03 6.35
CA GLU A 187 0.98 5.46 6.05
C GLU A 187 1.86 4.33 5.49
N LEU A 188 1.69 3.09 5.94
CA LEU A 188 2.39 1.93 5.34
C LEU A 188 1.84 1.60 3.93
N VAL A 189 0.53 1.75 3.70
CA VAL A 189 -0.09 1.63 2.37
C VAL A 189 0.50 2.66 1.42
N THR A 190 0.53 3.93 1.82
CA THR A 190 1.15 5.02 1.07
C THR A 190 2.61 4.73 0.75
N LEU A 191 3.40 4.32 1.75
CA LEU A 191 4.81 3.96 1.56
C LEU A 191 4.95 2.83 0.52
N SER A 192 4.10 1.80 0.59
CA SER A 192 4.09 0.69 -0.36
C SER A 192 3.77 1.13 -1.80
N ILE A 193 2.82 2.04 -1.97
CA ILE A 193 2.45 2.62 -3.28
C ILE A 193 3.61 3.43 -3.85
N LEU A 194 4.25 4.28 -3.03
CA LEU A 194 5.38 5.12 -3.46
C LEU A 194 6.58 4.28 -3.88
N ILE A 195 6.94 3.27 -3.09
CA ILE A 195 8.01 2.32 -3.43
C ILE A 195 7.71 1.64 -4.77
N ALA A 196 6.47 1.19 -4.95
CA ALA A 196 6.04 0.51 -6.17
C ALA A 196 5.90 1.44 -7.38
N LEU A 197 5.62 2.72 -7.19
CA LEU A 197 5.56 3.70 -8.28
C LEU A 197 6.98 3.95 -8.84
N GLY A 198 7.96 4.11 -7.95
CA GLY A 198 9.37 4.39 -8.28
C GLY A 198 9.60 5.84 -8.72
N GLY A 199 10.83 6.35 -8.53
CA GLY A 199 11.18 7.74 -8.86
C GLY A 199 10.56 8.78 -7.90
N THR A 200 10.12 8.34 -6.72
CA THR A 200 9.48 9.16 -5.69
C THR A 200 10.30 9.20 -4.40
N GLU A 201 11.62 9.11 -4.50
CA GLU A 201 12.53 9.07 -3.35
C GLU A 201 12.30 10.22 -2.35
N PRO A 202 12.06 11.49 -2.77
CA PRO A 202 11.71 12.56 -1.82
C PRO A 202 10.44 12.26 -1.01
N GLN A 203 9.40 11.72 -1.64
CA GLN A 203 8.15 11.35 -0.97
C GLN A 203 8.32 10.11 -0.10
N ILE A 204 9.12 9.13 -0.53
CA ILE A 204 9.48 7.96 0.27
C ILE A 204 10.15 8.43 1.56
N LYS A 205 11.11 9.35 1.49
CA LYS A 205 11.76 9.92 2.69
C LYS A 205 10.77 10.62 3.62
N GLY A 206 9.90 11.45 3.07
CA GLY A 206 8.84 12.13 3.83
C GLY A 206 7.95 11.13 4.57
N HIS A 207 7.44 10.12 3.87
CA HIS A 207 6.56 9.11 4.47
C HIS A 207 7.30 8.12 5.38
N ILE A 208 8.61 7.92 5.24
CA ILE A 208 9.40 7.18 6.26
C ILE A 208 9.43 7.97 7.57
N GLN A 209 9.67 9.29 7.50
CA GLN A 209 9.63 10.13 8.69
C GLN A 209 8.21 10.19 9.28
N GLY A 210 7.19 10.33 8.44
CA GLY A 210 5.78 10.32 8.85
C GLY A 210 5.39 9.03 9.57
N ASN A 211 5.75 7.88 9.00
CA ASN A 211 5.58 6.56 9.64
C ASN A 211 6.26 6.50 11.02
N ALA A 212 7.50 6.97 11.13
CA ALA A 212 8.23 6.98 12.40
C ALA A 212 7.52 7.86 13.46
N ASN A 213 7.03 9.04 13.06
CA ASN A 213 6.34 9.97 13.95
C ASN A 213 5.05 9.38 14.53
N ILE A 214 4.31 8.61 13.74
CA ILE A 214 3.09 7.94 14.21
C ILE A 214 3.34 6.58 14.85
N GLY A 215 4.60 6.15 14.98
CA GLY A 215 5.00 4.95 15.73
C GLY A 215 5.08 3.66 14.93
N ASN A 216 5.23 3.72 13.61
CA ASN A 216 5.76 2.61 12.81
C ASN A 216 7.29 2.71 12.79
N ASP A 217 7.97 1.78 13.46
CA ASP A 217 9.43 1.82 13.59
C ASP A 217 10.17 1.39 12.31
N LYS A 218 11.51 1.58 12.33
CA LYS A 218 12.41 1.22 11.23
C LYS A 218 12.32 -0.26 10.87
N GLU A 219 12.15 -1.14 11.86
CA GLU A 219 12.06 -2.59 11.66
C GLU A 219 10.77 -2.93 10.90
N LYS A 220 9.62 -2.37 11.32
CA LYS A 220 8.33 -2.54 10.66
C LYS A 220 8.37 -2.05 9.20
N MET A 221 9.03 -0.93 8.93
CA MET A 221 9.17 -0.43 7.55
C MET A 221 10.13 -1.28 6.71
N LEU A 222 11.23 -1.78 7.29
CA LEU A 222 12.11 -2.72 6.61
C LEU A 222 11.38 -4.02 6.27
N ASP A 223 10.58 -4.53 7.21
CA ASP A 223 9.68 -5.66 7.03
C ASP A 223 8.72 -5.46 5.84
N VAL A 224 8.12 -4.27 5.71
CA VAL A 224 7.31 -3.91 4.53
C VAL A 224 8.15 -3.98 3.26
N ILE A 225 9.32 -3.33 3.21
CA ILE A 225 10.18 -3.34 2.02
C ILE A 225 10.58 -4.76 1.63
N THR A 226 10.90 -5.62 2.61
CA THR A 226 11.21 -7.04 2.40
C THR A 226 10.05 -7.77 1.73
N GLN A 227 8.82 -7.58 2.22
CA GLN A 227 7.64 -8.22 1.65
C GLN A 227 7.28 -7.72 0.24
N LEU A 228 7.66 -6.48 -0.09
CA LEU A 228 7.43 -5.93 -1.42
C LEU A 228 8.44 -6.43 -2.46
N LEU A 229 9.61 -6.94 -2.04
CA LEU A 229 10.71 -7.30 -2.93
C LEU A 229 10.29 -8.22 -4.10
N PRO A 230 9.50 -9.30 -3.90
CA PRO A 230 9.04 -10.12 -5.02
C PRO A 230 8.17 -9.40 -6.04
N TYR A 231 7.48 -8.33 -5.63
CA TYR A 231 6.46 -7.65 -6.42
C TYR A 231 6.97 -6.39 -7.11
N VAL A 232 7.98 -5.74 -6.53
CA VAL A 232 8.51 -4.46 -7.03
C VAL A 232 9.96 -4.55 -7.50
N GLY A 233 10.65 -5.65 -7.19
CA GLY A 233 12.01 -5.94 -7.64
C GLY A 233 13.11 -5.13 -6.95
N TYR A 234 14.36 -5.55 -7.17
CA TYR A 234 15.53 -5.01 -6.47
C TYR A 234 15.76 -3.50 -6.62
N PRO A 235 15.64 -2.86 -7.80
CA PRO A 235 15.95 -1.42 -7.90
C PRO A 235 15.10 -0.56 -6.97
N ARG A 236 13.79 -0.84 -6.90
CA ARG A 236 12.84 -0.08 -6.07
C ARG A 236 13.06 -0.36 -4.58
N THR A 237 13.28 -1.61 -4.19
CA THR A 237 13.54 -1.96 -2.79
C THR A 237 14.88 -1.44 -2.29
N LEU A 238 15.94 -1.50 -3.10
CA LEU A 238 17.24 -0.95 -2.73
C LEU A 238 17.20 0.57 -2.58
N ASN A 239 16.48 1.28 -3.46
CA ASN A 239 16.24 2.72 -3.29
C ASN A 239 15.45 3.03 -2.01
N ALA A 240 14.44 2.23 -1.68
CA ALA A 240 13.66 2.37 -0.45
C ALA A 240 14.52 2.14 0.80
N ILE A 241 15.35 1.09 0.82
CA ILE A 241 16.29 0.79 1.92
C ILE A 241 17.28 1.94 2.10
N LYS A 242 17.82 2.48 0.99
CA LYS A 242 18.69 3.65 1.05
C LYS A 242 17.98 4.84 1.72
N CYS A 243 16.76 5.16 1.29
CA CYS A 243 15.97 6.23 1.91
C CYS A 243 15.70 5.96 3.40
N LEU A 244 15.37 4.71 3.78
CA LEU A 244 15.13 4.31 5.16
C LEU A 244 16.34 4.52 6.06
N ASN A 245 17.53 4.14 5.57
CA ASN A 245 18.78 4.32 6.31
C ASN A 245 19.23 5.77 6.39
N GLU A 246 18.91 6.59 5.38
CA GLU A 246 19.21 8.03 5.39
C GLU A 246 18.29 8.79 6.36
N VAL A 247 17.02 8.42 6.47
CA VAL A 247 16.05 9.11 7.33
C VAL A 247 16.14 8.63 8.78
N ILE A 248 16.23 7.32 9.02
CA ILE A 248 16.28 6.76 10.37
C ILE A 248 17.69 6.26 10.66
N THR A 249 18.49 7.12 11.30
CA THR A 249 19.85 6.85 11.74
C THR A 249 19.87 6.12 13.09
N ASN A 250 19.28 4.92 13.12
CA ASN A 250 19.53 3.93 14.17
C ASN A 250 20.49 2.88 13.64
#